data_AF-A0A7R8ZZY2-F1
#
_entry.id   AF-A0A7R8ZZY2-F1
#
_cell.length_a   1.000
_cell.length_b   1.000
_cell.length_c   1.000
_cell.angle_alpha   90.00
_cell.angle_beta   90.00
_cell.angle_gamma   90.00
#
_symmetry.space_group_name_H-M   'P 1'
#
loop_
_entity.id
_entity.type
_entity.pdbx_description
1 polymer ?
#
loop_
_entity_poly.entity_id
_entity_poly.type
_entity_poly.pdbx_seq_one_letter_code
_entity_poly.pdbx_strand_id
1 'polypeptide(L)'
;IDLSTLPDDQRDAIVALVREVAALRETTQRQEHLIAELDHALYGKKSEKLSEDDRQLAFEDLEVAIAEGEEKKKQAAPTDDKPKRKKIAKRNRGNLPEGLPRIEQVIEPDSLDCPCGCGLMHRIGEDRNERLDIIPAQLRVIVTVRPKYACRICTDGVTQAPTPPWLIEGGLPTEGAIAHVLVSKYADHLPLYRLSQILARSGIDIHRSTLADWVGVAAFHLRPVVDRLAEHLKTSTKLFMDETTAPVLDPGRGKTKTGFLWALARDDRSWGGDDPPGVVYFYAPGRHGENAETFLTGFNGILQIDGYPGYNRLTKPSRTGGDPIVVAYCWAHARRKLKEVFDRDGS
;
A
#
# COMPACT_ATOMS: atom_id res chain seq x y z
N ILE A 1 -33.52 -4.16 -46.38
CA ILE A 1 -33.90 -2.98 -47.19
C ILE A 1 -33.02 -3.01 -48.41
N ASP A 2 -33.60 -3.03 -49.61
CA ASP A 2 -32.81 -2.92 -50.84
C ASP A 2 -32.33 -1.47 -50.98
N LEU A 3 -31.07 -1.24 -50.63
CA LEU A 3 -30.47 0.09 -50.55
C LEU A 3 -30.27 0.72 -51.94
N SER A 4 -30.35 -0.07 -53.02
CA SER A 4 -30.07 0.37 -54.39
C SER A 4 -31.08 1.38 -54.97
N THR A 5 -32.25 1.51 -54.34
CA THR A 5 -33.34 2.40 -54.78
C THR A 5 -33.33 3.77 -54.11
N LEU A 6 -32.41 4.00 -53.17
CA LEU A 6 -32.31 5.23 -52.40
C LEU A 6 -31.25 6.19 -52.98
N PRO A 7 -31.48 7.52 -52.90
CA PRO A 7 -30.46 8.53 -53.18
C PRO A 7 -29.14 8.24 -52.44
N ASP A 8 -28.00 8.53 -53.06
CA ASP A 8 -26.67 8.14 -52.55
C ASP A 8 -26.39 8.72 -51.15
N ASP A 9 -26.84 9.95 -50.88
CA ASP A 9 -26.75 10.62 -49.58
C ASP A 9 -27.56 9.91 -48.48
N GLN A 10 -28.73 9.35 -48.82
CA GLN A 10 -29.54 8.56 -47.89
C GLN A 10 -28.96 7.17 -47.67
N ARG A 11 -28.32 6.59 -48.69
CA ARG A 11 -27.62 5.30 -48.61
C ARG A 11 -26.44 5.36 -47.66
N ASP A 12 -25.61 6.39 -47.79
CA ASP A 12 -24.45 6.60 -46.92
C ASP A 12 -24.88 6.87 -45.48
N ALA A 13 -25.96 7.64 -45.27
CA ALA A 13 -26.54 7.86 -43.95
C ALA A 13 -27.04 6.56 -43.30
N ILE A 14 -27.72 5.68 -44.06
CA ILE A 14 -28.20 4.39 -43.54
C ILE A 14 -27.04 3.45 -43.22
N VAL A 15 -26.01 3.40 -44.07
CA VAL A 15 -24.80 2.59 -43.81
C VAL A 15 -24.07 3.09 -42.56
N ALA A 16 -23.96 4.40 -42.38
CA ALA A 16 -23.40 5.00 -41.17
C ALA A 16 -24.23 4.64 -39.92
N LEU A 17 -25.56 4.72 -40.01
CA LEU A 17 -26.48 4.37 -38.91
C LEU A 17 -26.38 2.88 -38.54
N VAL A 18 -26.27 1.98 -39.54
CA VAL A 18 -26.11 0.54 -39.31
C VAL A 18 -24.78 0.24 -38.61
N ARG A 19 -23.70 0.93 -38.99
CA ARG A 19 -22.40 0.83 -38.30
C ARG A 19 -22.48 1.32 -36.86
N GLU A 20 -23.17 2.44 -36.63
CA GLU A 20 -23.37 2.98 -35.28
C GLU A 20 -24.20 2.04 -34.40
N VAL A 21 -25.30 1.49 -34.94
CA VAL A 21 -26.12 0.49 -34.23
C VAL A 21 -25.33 -0.77 -33.90
N ALA A 22 -24.46 -1.24 -34.80
CA ALA A 22 -23.58 -2.37 -34.53
C ALA A 22 -22.59 -2.06 -33.39
N ALA A 23 -21.96 -0.89 -33.41
CA ALA A 23 -21.03 -0.45 -32.36
C ALA A 23 -21.72 -0.23 -31.00
N LEU A 24 -22.96 0.28 -31.01
CA LEU A 24 -23.78 0.42 -29.80
C LEU A 24 -24.15 -0.94 -29.23
N ARG A 25 -24.57 -1.90 -30.06
CA ARG A 25 -24.88 -3.28 -29.62
C ARG A 25 -23.67 -3.97 -28.97
N GLU A 26 -22.49 -3.82 -29.56
CA GLU A 26 -21.26 -4.36 -28.98
C GLU A 26 -20.94 -3.71 -27.63
N THR A 27 -21.18 -2.40 -27.51
CA THR A 27 -20.99 -1.68 -26.24
C THR A 27 -22.01 -2.11 -25.18
N THR A 28 -23.28 -2.30 -25.55
CA THR A 28 -24.33 -2.82 -24.66
C THR A 28 -23.99 -4.21 -24.17
N GLN A 29 -23.61 -5.12 -25.07
CA GLN A 29 -23.24 -6.49 -24.71
C GLN A 29 -22.05 -6.51 -23.73
N ARG A 30 -21.08 -5.62 -23.93
CA ARG A 30 -19.95 -5.46 -23.01
C ARG A 30 -20.38 -4.91 -21.65
N GLN A 31 -21.26 -3.92 -21.61
CA GLN A 31 -21.79 -3.37 -20.36
C GLN A 31 -22.59 -4.41 -19.58
N GLU A 32 -23.44 -5.18 -20.25
CA GLU A 32 -24.19 -6.29 -19.66
C GLU A 32 -23.25 -7.35 -19.06
N HIS A 33 -22.15 -7.68 -19.76
CA HIS A 33 -21.14 -8.59 -19.24
C HIS A 33 -20.46 -8.05 -17.97
N LEU A 34 -20.04 -6.77 -17.98
CA LEU A 34 -19.44 -6.12 -16.80
C LEU A 34 -20.40 -6.06 -15.61
N ILE A 35 -21.68 -5.75 -15.86
CA ILE A 35 -22.73 -5.74 -14.83
C ILE A 35 -22.92 -7.14 -14.26
N ALA A 36 -22.95 -8.18 -15.11
CA ALA A 36 -23.06 -9.56 -14.64
C ALA A 36 -21.87 -9.99 -13.78
N GLU A 37 -20.64 -9.58 -14.12
CA GLU A 37 -19.45 -9.83 -13.29
C GLU A 37 -19.50 -9.06 -11.96
N LEU A 38 -19.92 -7.81 -11.98
CA LEU A 38 -20.16 -6.98 -10.79
C LEU A 38 -21.20 -7.61 -9.85
N ASP A 39 -22.34 -8.00 -10.40
CA ASP A 39 -23.41 -8.64 -9.64
C ASP A 39 -22.97 -9.99 -9.07
N HIS A 40 -22.16 -10.76 -9.82
CA HIS A 40 -21.59 -12.00 -9.33
C HIS A 40 -20.62 -11.77 -8.16
N ALA A 41 -19.72 -10.77 -8.26
CA ALA A 41 -18.78 -10.42 -7.20
C ALA A 41 -19.48 -9.91 -5.91
N LEU A 42 -20.58 -9.16 -6.07
CA LEU A 42 -21.32 -8.56 -4.95
C LEU A 42 -22.33 -9.53 -4.31
N TYR A 43 -23.07 -10.28 -5.13
CA TYR A 43 -24.27 -11.03 -4.75
C TYR A 43 -24.21 -12.54 -5.03
N GLY A 44 -23.08 -13.08 -5.48
CA GLY A 44 -22.87 -14.52 -5.70
C GLY A 44 -23.15 -15.39 -4.46
N LYS A 45 -23.21 -16.72 -4.65
CA LYS A 45 -23.42 -17.68 -3.53
C LYS A 45 -22.28 -17.56 -2.52
N LYS A 46 -22.48 -17.93 -1.26
CA LYS A 46 -21.47 -17.77 -0.18
C LYS A 46 -20.09 -18.39 -0.50
N SER A 47 -20.01 -19.39 -1.37
CA SER A 47 -18.76 -20.01 -1.85
C SER A 47 -18.09 -19.28 -3.04
N GLU A 48 -18.79 -18.32 -3.63
CA GLU A 48 -18.38 -17.53 -4.81
C GLU A 48 -18.27 -16.03 -4.48
N LYS A 49 -18.62 -15.62 -3.25
CA LYS A 49 -18.40 -14.26 -2.75
C LYS A 49 -16.91 -14.02 -2.55
N LEU A 50 -16.38 -13.14 -3.39
CA LEU A 50 -15.03 -12.59 -3.25
C LEU A 50 -14.94 -11.78 -1.94
N SER A 51 -13.81 -11.92 -1.23
CA SER A 51 -13.50 -11.07 -0.08
C SER A 51 -13.29 -9.60 -0.53
N GLU A 52 -13.20 -8.65 0.39
CA GLU A 52 -13.00 -7.23 0.04
C GLU A 52 -11.73 -7.03 -0.82
N ASP A 53 -10.65 -7.72 -0.48
CA ASP A 53 -9.39 -7.70 -1.24
C ASP A 53 -9.54 -8.35 -2.62
N ASP A 54 -10.24 -9.49 -2.70
CA ASP A 54 -10.49 -10.17 -3.99
C ASP A 54 -11.43 -9.37 -4.90
N ARG A 55 -12.36 -8.59 -4.33
CA ARG A 55 -13.22 -7.65 -5.06
C ARG A 55 -12.41 -6.50 -5.61
N GLN A 56 -11.48 -5.96 -4.83
CA GLN A 56 -10.60 -4.89 -5.29
C GLN A 56 -9.76 -5.33 -6.48
N LEU A 57 -9.23 -6.57 -6.45
CA LEU A 57 -8.50 -7.16 -7.56
C LEU A 57 -9.41 -7.34 -8.80
N ALA A 58 -10.63 -7.84 -8.63
CA ALA A 58 -11.58 -7.96 -9.74
C ALA A 58 -11.95 -6.58 -10.33
N PHE A 59 -12.09 -5.54 -9.50
CA PHE A 59 -12.32 -4.18 -9.99
C PHE A 59 -11.12 -3.62 -10.74
N GLU A 60 -9.90 -3.91 -10.29
CA GLU A 60 -8.67 -3.57 -11.01
C GLU A 60 -8.66 -4.25 -12.40
N ASP A 61 -8.95 -5.55 -12.49
CA ASP A 61 -9.02 -6.28 -13.76
C ASP A 61 -10.07 -5.68 -14.71
N LEU A 62 -11.23 -5.27 -14.18
CA LEU A 62 -12.28 -4.61 -14.96
C LEU A 62 -11.84 -3.22 -15.45
N GLU A 63 -11.20 -2.43 -14.59
CA GLU A 63 -10.65 -1.11 -14.95
C GLU A 63 -9.58 -1.23 -16.04
N VAL A 64 -8.68 -2.22 -15.92
CA VAL A 64 -7.69 -2.57 -16.94
C VAL A 64 -8.37 -2.94 -18.25
N ALA A 65 -9.35 -3.84 -18.22
CA ALA A 65 -10.09 -4.26 -19.41
C ALA A 65 -10.80 -3.07 -20.08
N ILE A 66 -11.45 -2.19 -19.29
CA ILE A 66 -12.07 -0.96 -19.78
C ILE A 66 -11.04 -0.07 -20.48
N ALA A 67 -9.88 0.16 -19.85
CA ALA A 67 -8.81 0.96 -20.42
C ALA A 67 -8.29 0.37 -21.74
N GLU A 68 -8.11 -0.96 -21.83
CA GLU A 68 -7.75 -1.64 -23.07
C GLU A 68 -8.80 -1.45 -24.17
N GLY A 69 -10.09 -1.54 -23.81
CA GLY A 69 -11.20 -1.35 -24.73
C GLY A 69 -11.27 0.09 -25.27
N GLU A 70 -11.08 1.09 -24.40
CA GLU A 70 -10.99 2.49 -24.80
C GLU A 70 -9.83 2.73 -25.77
N GLU A 71 -8.67 2.12 -25.53
CA GLU A 71 -7.50 2.29 -26.40
C GLU A 71 -7.71 1.61 -27.77
N LYS A 72 -8.28 0.41 -27.80
CA LYS A 72 -8.68 -0.27 -29.06
C LYS A 72 -9.67 0.58 -29.87
N LYS A 73 -10.65 1.22 -29.22
CA LYS A 73 -11.61 2.13 -29.87
C LYS A 73 -10.93 3.38 -30.44
N LYS A 74 -9.90 3.93 -29.77
CA LYS A 74 -9.13 5.07 -30.32
C LYS A 74 -8.35 4.69 -31.56
N GLN A 75 -7.75 3.49 -31.60
CA GLN A 75 -6.99 3.01 -32.75
C GLN A 75 -7.86 2.66 -33.97
N ALA A 76 -9.11 2.24 -33.75
CA ALA A 76 -10.05 1.88 -34.81
C ALA A 76 -10.82 3.07 -35.42
N ALA A 77 -10.77 4.26 -34.82
CA ALA A 77 -11.43 5.44 -35.35
C ALA A 77 -10.62 6.02 -36.54
N PRO A 78 -11.25 6.31 -37.70
CA PRO A 78 -10.55 6.96 -38.80
C PRO A 78 -10.02 8.33 -38.37
N THR A 79 -8.79 8.64 -38.75
CA THR A 79 -8.11 9.93 -38.53
C THR A 79 -8.76 11.00 -39.40
N ASP A 80 -9.96 11.45 -39.03
CA ASP A 80 -10.57 12.62 -39.66
C ASP A 80 -9.92 13.88 -39.08
N ASP A 81 -9.17 14.57 -39.94
CA ASP A 81 -8.14 15.57 -39.62
C ASP A 81 -8.75 16.96 -39.30
N LYS A 82 -9.81 16.98 -38.49
CA LYS A 82 -10.36 18.22 -37.93
C LYS A 82 -10.32 18.18 -36.41
N PRO A 83 -9.71 19.17 -35.75
CA PRO A 83 -9.65 19.22 -34.30
C PRO A 83 -11.04 19.59 -33.75
N LYS A 84 -11.95 18.62 -33.69
CA LYS A 84 -13.09 18.73 -32.79
C LYS A 84 -12.50 18.78 -31.38
N ARG A 85 -12.67 19.92 -30.69
CA ARG A 85 -12.37 20.08 -29.25
C ARG A 85 -13.07 18.95 -28.50
N LYS A 86 -12.37 17.83 -28.31
CA LYS A 86 -12.82 16.73 -27.46
C LYS A 86 -12.98 17.34 -26.08
N LYS A 87 -14.18 17.26 -25.50
CA LYS A 87 -14.36 17.51 -24.06
C LYS A 87 -13.43 16.51 -23.37
N ILE A 88 -12.29 17.01 -22.90
CA ILE A 88 -11.38 16.24 -22.07
C ILE A 88 -12.20 15.84 -20.85
N ALA A 89 -12.61 14.57 -20.77
CA ALA A 89 -13.12 14.03 -19.53
C ALA A 89 -12.06 14.36 -18.48
N LYS A 90 -12.45 15.11 -17.44
CA LYS A 90 -11.57 15.44 -16.31
C LYS A 90 -11.29 14.15 -15.54
N ARG A 91 -10.54 13.22 -16.14
CA ARG A 91 -9.86 12.16 -15.40
C ARG A 91 -8.86 12.89 -14.52
N ASN A 92 -8.94 12.65 -13.22
CA ASN A 92 -7.96 13.14 -12.26
C ASN A 92 -6.63 12.44 -12.58
N ARG A 93 -5.82 13.03 -13.46
CA ARG A 93 -4.53 12.49 -13.90
C ARG A 93 -3.47 12.49 -12.79
N GLY A 94 -3.84 12.95 -11.59
CA GLY A 94 -2.91 13.34 -10.55
C GLY A 94 -2.17 14.62 -10.96
N ASN A 95 -1.86 15.48 -10.00
CA ASN A 95 -0.88 16.54 -10.23
C ASN A 95 0.49 16.00 -9.81
N LEU A 96 1.53 16.20 -10.62
CA LEU A 96 2.89 15.76 -10.27
C LEU A 96 3.47 16.75 -9.25
N PRO A 97 3.86 16.30 -8.04
CA PRO A 97 4.37 17.20 -6.99
C PRO A 97 5.58 18.02 -7.47
N GLU A 98 5.65 19.32 -7.17
CA GLU A 98 6.74 20.21 -7.61
C GLU A 98 8.14 19.77 -7.14
N GLY A 99 8.23 19.05 -6.02
CA GLY A 99 9.49 18.56 -5.46
C GLY A 99 10.12 17.37 -6.19
N LEU A 100 9.40 16.70 -7.12
CA LEU A 100 10.00 15.61 -7.90
C LEU A 100 11.08 16.14 -8.87
N PRO A 101 12.19 15.42 -9.09
CA PRO A 101 13.17 15.80 -10.09
C PRO A 101 12.55 15.89 -11.50
N ARG A 102 12.76 17.01 -12.20
CA ARG A 102 12.39 17.16 -13.63
C ARG A 102 13.64 16.91 -14.48
N ILE A 103 13.59 15.87 -15.31
CA ILE A 103 14.62 15.60 -16.31
C ILE A 103 14.10 16.12 -17.64
N GLU A 104 14.62 17.26 -18.10
CA GLU A 104 14.22 17.85 -19.38
C GLU A 104 14.84 17.07 -20.55
N GLN A 105 14.01 16.54 -21.43
CA GLN A 105 14.43 15.99 -22.72
C GLN A 105 13.95 16.93 -23.82
N VAL A 106 14.88 17.64 -24.45
CA VAL A 106 14.59 18.53 -25.58
C VAL A 106 14.66 17.72 -26.86
N ILE A 107 13.56 17.68 -27.61
CA ILE A 107 13.49 17.06 -28.94
C ILE A 107 13.54 18.20 -29.95
N GLU A 108 14.68 18.32 -30.65
CA GLU A 108 14.85 19.30 -31.73
C GLU A 108 14.47 18.67 -33.09
N PRO A 109 14.03 19.48 -34.06
CA PRO A 109 13.81 18.99 -35.42
C PRO A 109 15.13 18.57 -36.09
N ASP A 110 15.05 17.63 -37.04
CA ASP A 110 16.21 17.06 -37.74
C ASP A 110 17.09 18.10 -38.45
N SER A 111 16.51 19.25 -38.83
CA SER A 111 17.24 20.41 -39.30
C SER A 111 16.65 21.69 -38.72
N LEU A 112 17.55 22.60 -38.35
CA LEU A 112 17.24 23.95 -37.91
C LEU A 112 17.35 24.96 -39.06
N ASP A 113 17.66 24.53 -40.28
CA ASP A 113 17.71 25.41 -41.44
C ASP A 113 16.30 25.80 -41.89
N CYS A 114 16.08 27.09 -42.18
CA CYS A 114 14.80 27.52 -42.72
C CYS A 114 14.53 26.75 -44.02
N PRO A 115 13.35 26.15 -44.20
CA PRO A 115 12.93 25.59 -45.49
C PRO A 115 12.99 26.60 -46.65
N CYS A 116 12.97 27.90 -46.32
CA CYS A 116 13.11 29.03 -47.23
C CYS A 116 14.57 29.42 -47.57
N GLY A 117 15.56 28.81 -46.94
CA GLY A 117 16.99 29.06 -47.17
C GLY A 117 17.57 30.34 -46.56
N CYS A 118 16.81 31.06 -45.72
CA CYS A 118 17.25 32.34 -45.14
C CYS A 118 18.23 32.22 -43.95
N GLY A 119 18.62 31.00 -43.57
CA GLY A 119 19.52 30.71 -42.44
C GLY A 119 18.86 29.85 -41.37
N LEU A 120 19.44 29.86 -40.17
CA LEU A 120 18.98 29.09 -39.01
C LEU A 120 17.69 29.66 -38.41
N MET A 121 16.74 28.77 -38.09
CA MET A 121 15.50 29.08 -37.40
C MET A 121 15.76 29.42 -35.92
N HIS A 122 14.99 30.38 -35.40
CA HIS A 122 15.03 30.78 -33.99
C HIS A 122 13.85 30.16 -33.22
N ARG A 123 14.10 29.70 -31.99
CA ARG A 123 13.10 29.11 -31.10
C ARG A 123 12.08 30.14 -30.58
N ILE A 124 10.83 30.02 -31.03
CA ILE A 124 9.74 30.99 -30.77
C ILE A 124 8.91 30.63 -29.53
N GLY A 125 8.93 29.36 -29.11
CA GLY A 125 8.16 28.85 -27.99
C GLY A 125 8.45 27.37 -27.76
N GLU A 126 7.75 26.78 -26.80
CA GLU A 126 7.82 25.35 -26.51
C GLU A 126 6.48 24.84 -26.00
N ASP A 127 6.15 23.61 -26.36
CA ASP A 127 5.08 22.85 -25.74
C ASP A 127 5.67 21.94 -24.65
N ARG A 128 5.26 22.14 -23.40
CA ARG A 128 5.72 21.32 -22.26
C ARG A 128 4.71 20.23 -21.93
N ASN A 129 5.18 19.00 -21.77
CA ASN A 129 4.38 17.88 -21.30
C ASN A 129 5.15 17.11 -20.22
N GLU A 130 4.61 17.04 -19.01
CA GLU A 130 5.22 16.30 -17.89
C GLU A 130 4.71 14.85 -17.86
N ARG A 131 5.63 13.90 -17.73
CA ARG A 131 5.34 12.46 -17.64
C ARG A 131 6.03 11.90 -16.40
N LEU A 132 5.33 11.04 -15.67
CA LEU A 132 5.92 10.30 -14.55
C LEU A 132 6.80 9.18 -15.10
N ASP A 133 8.06 9.16 -14.69
CA ASP A 133 9.03 8.09 -14.94
C ASP A 133 9.42 7.43 -13.61
N ILE A 134 9.87 6.17 -13.66
CA ILE A 134 10.26 5.38 -12.49
C ILE A 134 11.71 4.92 -12.66
N ILE A 135 12.58 5.36 -11.74
CA ILE A 135 13.90 4.76 -11.53
C ILE A 135 13.71 3.66 -10.47
N PRO A 136 13.93 2.37 -10.79
CA PRO A 136 13.84 1.29 -9.80
C PRO A 136 14.80 1.50 -8.63
N ALA A 137 14.60 0.77 -7.54
CA ALA A 137 15.50 0.82 -6.39
C ALA A 137 16.96 0.56 -6.83
N GLN A 138 17.82 1.58 -6.68
CA GLN A 138 19.24 1.47 -7.01
C GLN A 138 19.99 0.81 -5.85
N LEU A 139 20.38 -0.45 -6.06
CA LEU A 139 21.15 -1.22 -5.09
C LEU A 139 22.64 -0.93 -5.30
N ARG A 140 23.36 -0.61 -4.21
CA ARG A 140 24.80 -0.29 -4.24
C ARG A 140 25.56 -1.06 -3.18
N VAL A 141 26.82 -1.37 -3.48
CA VAL A 141 27.76 -1.99 -2.53
C VAL A 141 28.60 -0.91 -1.88
N ILE A 142 28.56 -0.81 -0.55
CA ILE A 142 29.43 0.09 0.21
C ILE A 142 30.66 -0.68 0.66
N VAL A 143 31.83 -0.35 0.11
CA VAL A 143 33.10 -0.99 0.45
C VAL A 143 33.82 -0.16 1.50
N THR A 144 33.88 -0.65 2.75
CA THR A 144 34.63 -0.01 3.83
C THR A 144 36.06 -0.53 3.86
N VAL A 145 37.02 0.27 3.37
CA VAL A 145 38.44 -0.08 3.36
C VAL A 145 39.11 0.46 4.63
N ARG A 146 39.70 -0.44 5.42
CA ARG A 146 40.48 -0.10 6.61
C ARG A 146 41.95 -0.42 6.40
N PRO A 147 42.74 0.51 5.84
CA PRO A 147 44.16 0.25 5.58
C PRO A 147 44.93 0.00 6.88
N LYS A 148 45.89 -0.93 6.79
CA LYS A 148 46.85 -1.23 7.85
C LYS A 148 48.14 -0.47 7.56
N TYR A 149 48.64 0.24 8.55
CA TYR A 149 49.88 0.99 8.46
C TYR A 149 50.92 0.38 9.38
N ALA A 150 52.16 0.35 8.94
CA ALA A 150 53.31 -0.04 9.75
C ALA A 150 54.49 0.87 9.39
N CYS A 151 55.30 1.21 10.38
CA CYS A 151 56.50 1.99 10.13
C CYS A 151 57.59 1.10 9.51
N ARG A 152 58.10 1.48 8.33
CA ARG A 152 59.16 0.72 7.63
C ARG A 152 60.53 0.78 8.32
N ILE A 153 60.74 1.76 9.21
CA ILE A 153 62.03 2.01 9.84
C ILE A 153 62.16 1.21 11.14
N CYS A 154 61.18 1.32 12.05
CA CYS A 154 61.23 0.61 13.33
C CYS A 154 60.63 -0.80 13.26
N THR A 155 59.87 -1.13 12.21
CA THR A 155 59.12 -2.41 12.06
C THR A 155 58.21 -2.76 13.24
N ASP A 156 57.94 -1.79 14.12
CA ASP A 156 57.25 -2.03 15.38
C ASP A 156 55.78 -1.64 15.28
N GLY A 157 54.91 -2.65 15.37
CA GLY A 157 53.45 -2.51 15.40
C GLY A 157 52.75 -2.27 14.05
N VAL A 158 51.54 -2.83 13.93
CA VAL A 158 50.58 -2.53 12.86
C VAL A 158 49.45 -1.68 13.44
N THR A 159 49.24 -0.49 12.89
CA THR A 159 48.15 0.41 13.26
C THR A 159 47.01 0.29 12.24
N GLN A 160 45.80 0.06 12.72
CA GLN A 160 44.59 0.03 11.91
C GLN A 160 43.45 0.67 12.70
N ALA A 161 42.63 1.51 12.07
CA ALA A 161 41.41 2.00 12.70
C ALA A 161 40.49 0.82 13.06
N PRO A 162 39.75 0.81 14.18
CA PRO A 162 38.84 -0.28 14.55
C PRO A 162 37.65 -0.42 13.58
N THR A 163 36.95 -1.56 13.61
CA THR A 163 35.75 -1.75 12.79
C THR A 163 34.66 -0.81 13.32
N PRO A 164 33.99 -0.02 12.48
CA PRO A 164 32.78 0.67 12.91
C PRO A 164 31.76 -0.35 13.43
N PRO A 165 30.99 -0.04 14.48
CA PRO A 165 29.90 -0.91 14.90
C PRO A 165 28.84 -0.93 13.80
N TRP A 166 28.39 -2.14 13.44
CA TRP A 166 27.31 -2.36 12.49
C TRP A 166 26.16 -3.08 13.19
N LEU A 167 24.93 -2.88 12.72
CA LEU A 167 23.77 -3.55 13.32
C LEU A 167 23.87 -5.08 13.23
N ILE A 168 24.40 -5.60 12.12
CA ILE A 168 24.72 -7.02 11.94
C ILE A 168 26.22 -7.14 11.70
N GLU A 169 26.97 -7.58 12.72
CA GLU A 169 28.42 -7.72 12.61
C GLU A 169 28.81 -8.70 11.49
N GLY A 170 29.67 -8.26 10.57
CA GLY A 170 30.07 -9.05 9.39
C GLY A 170 28.94 -9.34 8.40
N GLY A 171 27.74 -8.79 8.60
CA GLY A 171 26.59 -8.97 7.73
C GLY A 171 26.73 -8.23 6.40
N LEU A 172 26.06 -8.75 5.38
CA LEU A 172 25.89 -8.06 4.09
C LEU A 172 25.12 -6.73 4.16
N PRO A 173 24.04 -6.59 4.95
CA PRO A 173 23.17 -5.44 4.81
C PRO A 173 23.68 -4.24 5.61
N THR A 174 23.48 -3.06 5.03
CA THR A 174 23.54 -1.80 5.78
C THR A 174 22.22 -1.56 6.52
N GLU A 175 22.20 -0.63 7.45
CA GLU A 175 21.00 -0.20 8.18
C GLU A 175 19.90 0.28 7.22
N GLY A 176 20.28 0.96 6.13
CA GLY A 176 19.35 1.38 5.07
C GLY A 176 18.74 0.20 4.31
N ALA A 177 19.52 -0.86 4.04
CA ALA A 177 19.00 -2.07 3.41
C ALA A 177 18.04 -2.82 4.34
N ILE A 178 18.35 -2.88 5.64
CA ILE A 178 17.46 -3.47 6.65
C ILE A 178 16.15 -2.68 6.74
N ALA A 179 16.22 -1.35 6.79
CA ALA A 179 15.04 -0.49 6.80
C ALA A 179 14.16 -0.71 5.57
N HIS A 180 14.75 -0.80 4.38
CA HIS A 180 14.01 -1.13 3.15
C HIS A 180 13.28 -2.47 3.25
N VAL A 181 13.95 -3.53 3.71
CA VAL A 181 13.34 -4.85 3.88
C VAL A 181 12.17 -4.82 4.87
N LEU A 182 12.30 -4.09 5.99
CA LEU A 182 11.23 -3.95 6.98
C LEU A 182 10.02 -3.20 6.43
N VAL A 183 10.23 -2.06 5.77
CA VAL A 183 9.16 -1.25 5.18
C VAL A 183 8.44 -2.07 4.11
N SER A 184 9.17 -2.68 3.18
CA SER A 184 8.56 -3.52 2.15
C SER A 184 7.77 -4.69 2.75
N LYS A 185 8.30 -5.34 3.80
CA LYS A 185 7.61 -6.47 4.43
C LYS A 185 6.32 -6.07 5.13
N TYR A 186 6.35 -4.99 5.92
CA TYR A 186 5.29 -4.68 6.88
C TYR A 186 4.37 -3.55 6.43
N ALA A 187 4.90 -2.50 5.80
CA ALA A 187 4.10 -1.38 5.30
C ALA A 187 3.51 -1.70 3.91
N ASP A 188 4.32 -2.30 3.03
CA ASP A 188 3.91 -2.62 1.66
C ASP A 188 3.36 -4.05 1.52
N HIS A 189 3.18 -4.76 2.64
CA HIS A 189 2.66 -6.12 2.70
C HIS A 189 3.37 -7.13 1.78
N LEU A 190 4.67 -6.95 1.52
CA LEU A 190 5.44 -7.77 0.60
C LEU A 190 6.06 -8.98 1.31
N PRO A 191 5.62 -10.23 1.03
CA PRO A 191 6.24 -11.39 1.65
C PRO A 191 7.71 -11.52 1.27
N LEU A 192 8.56 -11.97 2.20
CA LEU A 192 10.02 -12.02 2.01
C LEU A 192 10.47 -12.84 0.78
N TYR A 193 9.72 -13.89 0.41
CA TYR A 193 10.05 -14.65 -0.81
C TYR A 193 9.85 -13.81 -2.07
N ARG A 194 8.83 -12.94 -2.09
CA ARG A 194 8.54 -12.06 -3.23
C ARG A 194 9.56 -10.92 -3.28
N LEU A 195 9.96 -10.39 -2.13
CA LEU A 195 11.05 -9.41 -2.06
C LEU A 195 12.38 -10.01 -2.57
N SER A 196 12.72 -11.23 -2.17
CA SER A 196 13.88 -11.96 -2.71
C SER A 196 13.83 -12.06 -4.24
N GLN A 197 12.68 -12.42 -4.82
CA GLN A 197 12.50 -12.46 -6.28
C GLN A 197 12.63 -11.09 -6.95
N ILE A 198 12.16 -10.01 -6.31
CA ILE A 198 12.32 -8.64 -6.83
C ILE A 198 13.80 -8.25 -6.87
N LEU A 199 14.56 -8.54 -5.80
CA LEU A 199 16.00 -8.30 -5.76
C LEU A 199 16.73 -9.11 -6.84
N ALA A 200 16.31 -10.35 -7.07
CA ALA A 200 16.89 -11.22 -8.11
C ALA A 200 16.70 -10.65 -9.53
N ARG A 201 15.60 -9.93 -9.82
CA ARG A 201 15.41 -9.23 -11.11
C ARG A 201 16.44 -8.13 -11.33
N SER A 202 17.03 -7.61 -10.25
CA SER A 202 18.12 -6.63 -10.29
C SER A 202 19.50 -7.29 -10.22
N GLY A 203 19.58 -8.61 -10.41
CA GLY A 203 20.83 -9.38 -10.36
C GLY A 203 21.34 -9.67 -8.94
N ILE A 204 20.55 -9.38 -7.90
CA ILE A 204 20.95 -9.60 -6.50
C ILE A 204 20.22 -10.83 -5.95
N ASP A 205 20.93 -11.95 -5.85
CA ASP A 205 20.40 -13.17 -5.27
C ASP A 205 20.59 -13.20 -3.75
N ILE A 206 19.52 -12.90 -3.01
CA ILE A 206 19.47 -12.98 -1.55
C ILE A 206 18.36 -13.96 -1.16
N HIS A 207 18.72 -15.02 -0.45
CA HIS A 207 17.78 -16.04 -0.02
C HIS A 207 16.78 -15.52 1.02
N ARG A 208 15.56 -16.09 1.02
CA ARG A 208 14.48 -15.74 1.96
C ARG A 208 14.91 -15.85 3.43
N SER A 209 15.71 -16.86 3.77
CA SER A 209 16.20 -17.05 5.15
C SER A 209 17.08 -15.88 5.59
N THR A 210 17.99 -15.42 4.73
CA THR A 210 18.86 -14.27 5.00
C THR A 210 18.03 -13.01 5.27
N LEU A 211 16.99 -12.75 4.47
CA LEU A 211 16.07 -11.65 4.74
C LEU A 211 15.32 -11.82 6.08
N ALA A 212 14.92 -13.05 6.43
CA ALA A 212 14.26 -13.33 7.70
C ALA A 212 15.20 -13.12 8.90
N ASP A 213 16.47 -13.47 8.76
CA ASP A 213 17.50 -13.23 9.78
C ASP A 213 17.68 -11.73 10.01
N TRP A 214 17.73 -10.93 8.94
CA TRP A 214 17.81 -9.46 9.04
C TRP A 214 16.60 -8.87 9.77
N VAL A 215 15.39 -9.34 9.43
CA VAL A 215 14.15 -8.94 10.12
C VAL A 215 14.22 -9.31 11.61
N GLY A 216 14.73 -10.49 11.93
CA GLY A 216 14.88 -10.97 13.31
C GLY A 216 15.82 -10.09 14.14
N VAL A 217 17.00 -9.79 13.61
CA VAL A 217 17.97 -8.91 14.29
C VAL A 217 17.40 -7.50 14.47
N ALA A 218 16.77 -6.94 13.44
CA ALA A 218 16.15 -5.63 13.55
C ALA A 218 15.01 -5.61 14.59
N ALA A 219 14.18 -6.65 14.64
CA ALA A 219 13.11 -6.78 15.64
C ALA A 219 13.66 -6.85 17.07
N PHE A 220 14.81 -7.51 17.27
CA PHE A 220 15.50 -7.51 18.57
C PHE A 220 15.94 -6.09 18.97
N HIS A 221 16.59 -5.35 18.08
CA HIS A 221 17.06 -3.99 18.37
C HIS A 221 15.95 -2.95 18.47
N LEU A 222 14.79 -3.17 17.84
CA LEU A 222 13.62 -2.31 17.95
C LEU A 222 12.81 -2.54 19.24
N ARG A 223 13.02 -3.67 19.93
CA ARG A 223 12.27 -4.02 21.16
C ARG A 223 12.28 -2.91 22.21
N PRO A 224 13.42 -2.31 22.59
CA PRO A 224 13.43 -1.27 23.62
C PRO A 224 12.63 -0.02 23.23
N VAL A 225 12.56 0.29 21.93
CA VAL A 225 11.76 1.42 21.42
C VAL A 225 10.26 1.14 21.60
N VAL A 226 9.84 -0.09 21.26
CA VAL A 226 8.45 -0.53 21.44
C VAL A 226 8.06 -0.55 22.92
N ASP A 227 8.94 -1.05 23.78
CA ASP A 227 8.72 -1.11 25.22
C ASP A 227 8.60 0.30 25.81
N ARG A 228 9.49 1.22 25.40
CA ARG A 228 9.43 2.62 25.84
C ARG A 228 8.19 3.34 25.31
N LEU A 229 7.76 3.05 24.09
CA LEU A 229 6.52 3.60 23.54
C LEU A 229 5.30 3.10 24.32
N ALA A 230 5.29 1.83 24.72
CA ALA A 230 4.22 1.27 25.54
C ALA A 230 4.15 1.95 26.93
N GLU A 231 5.29 2.17 27.58
CA GLU A 231 5.36 2.94 28.82
C GLU A 231 4.81 4.36 28.64
N HIS A 232 5.23 5.05 27.57
CA HIS A 232 4.80 6.41 27.28
C HIS A 232 3.30 6.49 26.99
N LEU A 233 2.73 5.54 26.23
CA LEU A 233 1.28 5.49 26.02
C LEU A 233 0.54 5.35 27.35
N LYS A 234 1.04 4.53 28.28
CA LYS A 234 0.43 4.33 29.61
C LYS A 234 0.48 5.55 30.54
N THR A 235 1.21 6.62 30.20
CA THR A 235 1.12 7.89 30.95
C THR A 235 -0.07 8.76 30.52
N SER A 236 -0.79 8.36 29.47
CA SER A 236 -1.94 9.11 28.96
C SER A 236 -3.13 9.04 29.91
N THR A 237 -4.02 10.02 29.87
CA THR A 237 -5.26 10.00 30.67
C THR A 237 -6.31 9.04 30.08
N LYS A 238 -6.27 8.84 28.76
CA LYS A 238 -7.16 7.98 28.00
C LYS A 238 -6.36 7.11 27.02
N LEU A 239 -6.75 5.85 26.90
CA LEU A 239 -6.24 4.93 25.89
C LEU A 239 -7.38 4.16 25.22
N PHE A 240 -7.09 3.61 24.06
CA PHE A 240 -7.94 2.66 23.34
C PHE A 240 -7.26 1.29 23.38
N MET A 241 -8.04 0.24 23.60
CA MET A 241 -7.57 -1.12 23.39
C MET A 241 -8.57 -1.93 22.59
N ASP A 242 -8.06 -2.62 21.57
CA ASP A 242 -8.83 -3.49 20.70
C ASP A 242 -7.98 -4.70 20.29
N GLU A 243 -8.63 -5.85 20.14
CA GLU A 243 -7.97 -7.09 19.81
C GLU A 243 -8.48 -7.67 18.50
N THR A 244 -7.54 -7.94 17.59
CA THR A 244 -7.83 -8.53 16.28
C THR A 244 -7.24 -9.92 16.20
N THR A 245 -8.01 -10.85 15.63
CA THR A 245 -7.55 -12.23 15.41
C THR A 245 -6.48 -12.29 14.32
N ALA A 246 -5.44 -13.07 14.54
CA ALA A 246 -4.41 -13.37 13.55
C ALA A 246 -4.26 -14.89 13.38
N PRO A 247 -4.18 -15.43 12.15
CA PRO A 247 -3.87 -16.83 11.94
C PRO A 247 -2.38 -17.08 12.24
N VAL A 248 -2.11 -17.97 13.18
CA VAL A 248 -0.75 -18.33 13.62
C VAL A 248 -0.50 -19.78 13.27
N LEU A 249 0.63 -20.08 12.64
CA LEU A 249 1.02 -21.46 12.34
C LEU A 249 1.13 -22.28 13.63
N ASP A 250 0.54 -23.48 13.61
CA ASP A 250 0.67 -24.50 14.66
C ASP A 250 1.32 -25.76 14.04
N PRO A 251 2.67 -25.77 13.89
CA PRO A 251 3.37 -26.77 13.10
C PRO A 251 3.10 -28.21 13.54
N GLY A 252 2.87 -28.43 14.84
CA GLY A 252 2.55 -29.75 15.38
C GLY A 252 1.18 -30.30 14.93
N ARG A 253 0.29 -29.45 14.40
CA ARG A 253 -1.06 -29.83 13.93
C ARG A 253 -1.26 -29.66 12.43
N GLY A 254 -0.28 -29.14 11.70
CA GLY A 254 -0.39 -28.85 10.26
C GLY A 254 -1.50 -27.85 9.90
N LYS A 255 -1.96 -27.05 10.87
CA LYS A 255 -3.04 -26.06 10.72
C LYS A 255 -2.64 -24.73 11.34
N THR A 256 -3.42 -23.69 11.11
CA THR A 256 -3.31 -22.44 11.87
C THR A 256 -4.20 -22.48 13.10
N LYS A 257 -3.71 -21.92 14.20
CA LYS A 257 -4.53 -21.56 15.36
C LYS A 257 -4.82 -20.07 15.36
N THR A 258 -5.83 -19.65 16.11
CA THR A 258 -6.16 -18.24 16.28
C THR A 258 -5.29 -17.65 17.37
N GLY A 259 -4.45 -16.67 17.02
CA GLY A 259 -3.79 -15.77 17.98
C GLY A 259 -4.47 -14.40 17.97
N PHE A 260 -4.06 -13.52 18.88
CA PHE A 260 -4.64 -12.19 19.05
C PHE A 260 -3.54 -11.14 19.08
N LEU A 261 -3.72 -10.10 18.27
CA LEU A 261 -2.94 -8.86 18.33
C LEU A 261 -3.78 -7.82 19.06
N TRP A 262 -3.26 -7.31 20.17
CA TRP A 262 -3.90 -6.32 21.02
C TRP A 262 -3.26 -4.97 20.73
N ALA A 263 -4.01 -4.07 20.11
CA ALA A 263 -3.59 -2.71 19.84
C ALA A 263 -3.88 -1.85 21.06
N LEU A 264 -2.84 -1.27 21.67
CA LEU A 264 -2.96 -0.21 22.67
C LEU A 264 -2.64 1.12 21.97
N ALA A 265 -3.61 2.03 21.91
CA ALA A 265 -3.46 3.25 21.12
C ALA A 265 -3.90 4.52 21.87
N ARG A 266 -3.36 5.64 21.42
CA ARG A 266 -3.80 7.01 21.70
C ARG A 266 -3.89 7.77 20.39
N ASP A 267 -5.00 8.46 20.14
CA ASP A 267 -5.11 9.41 19.04
C ASP A 267 -6.17 10.46 19.38
N ASP A 268 -5.69 11.61 19.84
CA ASP A 268 -6.54 12.65 20.40
C ASP A 268 -6.83 13.78 19.40
N ARG A 269 -6.31 13.67 18.17
CA ARG A 269 -6.41 14.70 17.13
C ARG A 269 -7.85 15.04 16.77
N SER A 270 -8.74 14.04 16.77
CA SER A 270 -10.14 14.23 16.41
C SER A 270 -10.96 15.07 17.40
N TRP A 271 -10.45 15.31 18.61
CA TRP A 271 -11.08 16.20 19.61
C TRP A 271 -10.13 17.32 20.09
N GLY A 272 -9.09 17.63 19.31
CA GLY A 272 -8.19 18.75 19.60
C GLY A 272 -7.19 18.50 20.73
N GLY A 273 -6.82 17.25 21.00
CA GLY A 273 -5.71 16.97 21.91
C GLY A 273 -4.35 17.23 21.26
N ASP A 274 -3.41 17.73 22.07
CA ASP A 274 -2.05 18.08 21.65
C ASP A 274 -1.07 16.90 21.71
N ASP A 275 -1.46 15.81 22.36
CA ASP A 275 -0.64 14.60 22.49
C ASP A 275 -0.45 13.90 21.13
N PRO A 276 0.79 13.50 20.77
CA PRO A 276 1.04 12.83 19.50
C PRO A 276 0.34 11.46 19.46
N PRO A 277 -0.23 11.04 18.30
CA PRO A 277 -0.84 9.74 18.17
C PRO A 277 0.21 8.63 18.30
N GLY A 278 -0.18 7.49 18.85
CA GLY A 278 0.72 6.35 19.00
C GLY A 278 -0.04 5.05 19.18
N VAL A 279 0.57 3.95 18.72
CA VAL A 279 0.03 2.61 18.85
C VAL A 279 1.14 1.61 19.13
N VAL A 280 0.89 0.68 20.05
CA VAL A 280 1.73 -0.50 20.28
C VAL A 280 0.87 -1.76 20.16
N TYR A 281 1.41 -2.79 19.54
CA TYR A 281 0.75 -4.08 19.40
C TYR A 281 1.40 -5.11 20.32
N PHE A 282 0.58 -5.77 21.13
CA PHE A 282 0.97 -6.95 21.90
C PHE A 282 0.43 -8.20 21.25
N TYR A 283 1.21 -9.28 21.25
CA TYR A 283 0.73 -10.58 20.81
C TYR A 283 0.40 -11.46 22.02
N ALA A 284 -0.76 -12.11 21.97
CA ALA A 284 -1.11 -13.19 22.89
C ALA A 284 -1.72 -14.37 22.12
N PRO A 285 -1.42 -15.63 22.52
CA PRO A 285 -2.01 -16.81 21.89
C PRO A 285 -3.51 -16.99 22.20
N GLY A 286 -4.08 -16.21 23.12
CA GLY A 286 -5.49 -16.29 23.50
C GLY A 286 -6.09 -14.92 23.81
N ARG A 287 -7.42 -14.89 23.94
CA ARG A 287 -8.19 -13.65 24.19
C ARG A 287 -8.47 -13.38 25.68
N HIS A 288 -7.84 -14.12 26.60
CA HIS A 288 -8.15 -14.03 28.03
C HIS A 288 -7.87 -12.63 28.60
N GLY A 289 -8.74 -12.16 29.50
CA GLY A 289 -8.61 -10.85 30.14
C GLY A 289 -7.32 -10.65 30.95
N GLU A 290 -6.65 -11.73 31.34
CA GLU A 290 -5.32 -11.71 31.99
C GLU A 290 -4.25 -11.08 31.10
N ASN A 291 -4.37 -11.23 29.77
CA ASN A 291 -3.49 -10.59 28.83
C ASN A 291 -3.68 -9.06 28.89
N ALA A 292 -4.93 -8.60 28.86
CA ALA A 292 -5.24 -7.18 28.99
C ALA A 292 -4.76 -6.59 30.34
N GLU A 293 -4.93 -7.33 31.43
CA GLU A 293 -4.44 -6.96 32.77
C GLU A 293 -2.91 -6.79 32.76
N THR A 294 -2.19 -7.75 32.17
CA THR A 294 -0.74 -7.71 32.01
C THR A 294 -0.29 -6.50 31.16
N PHE A 295 -0.87 -6.33 29.98
CA PHE A 295 -0.50 -5.26 29.05
C PHE A 295 -0.76 -3.86 29.62
N LEU A 296 -1.81 -3.70 30.44
CA LEU A 296 -2.18 -2.42 31.05
C LEU A 296 -1.57 -2.18 32.44
N THR A 297 -0.64 -3.01 32.89
CA THR A 297 0.11 -2.77 34.14
C THR A 297 0.67 -1.33 34.15
N GLY A 298 0.36 -0.59 35.20
CA GLY A 298 0.74 0.81 35.41
C GLY A 298 -0.26 1.86 34.88
N PHE A 299 -1.27 1.47 34.10
CA PHE A 299 -2.29 2.39 33.57
C PHE A 299 -3.57 2.35 34.41
N ASN A 300 -4.01 3.52 34.88
CA ASN A 300 -5.18 3.71 35.75
C ASN A 300 -6.22 4.70 35.19
N GLY A 301 -6.08 5.11 33.92
CA GLY A 301 -6.93 6.11 33.28
C GLY A 301 -8.23 5.55 32.71
N ILE A 302 -8.74 6.24 31.68
CA ILE A 302 -9.95 5.83 30.94
C ILE A 302 -9.54 4.91 29.79
N LEU A 303 -10.10 3.71 29.73
CA LEU A 303 -9.87 2.78 28.63
C LEU A 303 -11.12 2.66 27.75
N GLN A 304 -10.99 3.01 26.47
CA GLN A 304 -12.04 2.80 25.48
C GLN A 304 -11.91 1.41 24.82
N ILE A 305 -12.99 0.62 24.83
CA ILE A 305 -13.01 -0.78 24.35
C ILE A 305 -14.30 -1.13 23.57
N ASP A 306 -14.34 -2.30 22.92
CA ASP A 306 -15.46 -2.82 22.12
C ASP A 306 -16.65 -3.40 22.92
N GLY A 307 -16.50 -3.57 24.24
CA GLY A 307 -17.50 -4.21 25.09
C GLY A 307 -17.26 -5.69 25.38
N TYR A 308 -16.11 -6.24 25.01
CA TYR A 308 -15.73 -7.61 25.32
C TYR A 308 -15.67 -7.86 26.84
N PRO A 309 -16.38 -8.87 27.38
CA PRO A 309 -16.41 -9.14 28.82
C PRO A 309 -15.05 -9.46 29.45
N GLY A 310 -14.04 -9.85 28.66
CA GLY A 310 -12.68 -10.09 29.17
C GLY A 310 -12.07 -8.86 29.85
N TYR A 311 -12.50 -7.66 29.46
CA TYR A 311 -12.06 -6.40 30.08
C TYR A 311 -12.68 -6.12 31.46
N ASN A 312 -13.76 -6.82 31.85
CA ASN A 312 -14.42 -6.61 33.16
C ASN A 312 -13.50 -6.88 34.36
N ARG A 313 -12.38 -7.58 34.16
CA ARG A 313 -11.37 -7.77 35.21
C ARG A 313 -10.64 -6.47 35.55
N LEU A 314 -10.49 -5.56 34.59
CA LEU A 314 -9.77 -4.30 34.73
C LEU A 314 -10.49 -3.28 35.63
N THR A 315 -11.79 -3.44 35.82
CA THR A 315 -12.63 -2.51 36.60
C THR A 315 -12.72 -2.89 38.08
N LYS A 316 -12.14 -4.03 38.47
CA LYS A 316 -12.29 -4.57 39.81
C LYS A 316 -11.24 -3.95 40.76
N PRO A 317 -11.61 -3.63 42.01
CA PRO A 317 -10.65 -3.26 43.06
C PRO A 317 -9.53 -4.28 43.29
N SER A 318 -9.78 -5.55 42.96
CA SER A 318 -8.82 -6.64 43.07
C SER A 318 -7.87 -6.76 41.88
N ARG A 319 -7.84 -5.77 40.97
CA ARG A 319 -6.97 -5.79 39.79
C ARG A 319 -5.51 -5.83 40.22
N THR A 320 -4.72 -6.63 39.53
CA THR A 320 -3.26 -6.70 39.69
C THR A 320 -2.60 -5.72 38.73
N GLY A 321 -1.59 -4.97 39.21
CA GLY A 321 -0.80 -4.08 38.36
C GLY A 321 -1.36 -2.68 38.16
N GLY A 322 -2.35 -2.24 38.95
CA GLY A 322 -2.84 -0.87 38.94
C GLY A 322 -4.17 -0.70 39.68
N ASP A 323 -4.65 0.53 39.75
CA ASP A 323 -5.98 0.85 40.25
C ASP A 323 -7.06 0.39 39.26
N PRO A 324 -8.34 0.27 39.67
CA PRO A 324 -9.45 0.01 38.76
C PRO A 324 -9.49 1.01 37.60
N ILE A 325 -9.54 0.50 36.38
CA ILE A 325 -9.70 1.32 35.17
C ILE A 325 -11.15 1.74 35.01
N VAL A 326 -11.35 3.01 34.63
CA VAL A 326 -12.64 3.52 34.16
C VAL A 326 -12.79 3.12 32.69
N VAL A 327 -13.91 2.50 32.33
CA VAL A 327 -14.12 1.98 30.97
C VAL A 327 -15.10 2.85 30.21
N ALA A 328 -14.76 3.15 28.96
CA ALA A 328 -15.67 3.75 27.98
C ALA A 328 -15.98 2.74 26.86
N TYR A 329 -17.24 2.59 26.50
CA TYR A 329 -17.64 1.66 25.44
C TYR A 329 -17.68 2.34 24.08
N CYS A 330 -17.10 1.71 23.07
CA CYS A 330 -16.98 2.25 21.72
C CYS A 330 -18.33 2.26 20.99
N TRP A 331 -18.81 3.46 20.63
CA TRP A 331 -20.07 3.63 19.91
C TRP A 331 -20.06 3.05 18.49
N ALA A 332 -18.88 3.01 17.84
CA ALA A 332 -18.76 2.38 16.52
C ALA A 332 -19.06 0.87 16.58
N HIS A 333 -18.56 0.18 17.61
CA HIS A 333 -18.84 -1.23 17.84
C HIS A 333 -20.31 -1.48 18.19
N ALA A 334 -20.90 -0.66 19.06
CA ALA A 334 -22.32 -0.73 19.37
C ALA A 334 -23.20 -0.53 18.12
N ARG A 335 -22.90 0.48 17.30
CA ARG A 335 -23.61 0.76 16.04
C ARG A 335 -23.51 -0.40 15.05
N ARG A 336 -22.34 -1.03 14.91
CA ARG A 336 -22.15 -2.19 14.02
C ARG A 336 -23.11 -3.31 14.39
N LYS A 337 -23.27 -3.61 15.69
CA LYS A 337 -24.22 -4.62 16.17
C LYS A 337 -25.68 -4.26 15.90
N LEU A 338 -26.05 -3.00 16.09
CA LEU A 338 -27.40 -2.54 15.74
C LEU A 338 -27.67 -2.64 14.23
N LYS A 339 -26.68 -2.34 13.38
CA LYS A 339 -26.79 -2.48 11.93
C LYS A 339 -26.90 -3.95 11.50
N GLU A 340 -26.10 -4.84 12.08
CA GLU A 340 -26.19 -6.30 11.85
C GLU A 340 -27.60 -6.82 12.16
N VAL A 341 -28.21 -6.34 13.26
CA VAL A 341 -29.59 -6.68 13.63
C VAL A 341 -30.60 -6.10 12.64
N PHE A 342 -30.50 -4.81 12.31
CA PHE A 342 -31.36 -4.16 11.33
C PHE A 342 -31.33 -4.87 9.95
N ASP A 343 -30.14 -5.29 9.51
CA ASP A 343 -29.97 -5.99 8.23
C ASP A 343 -30.51 -7.41 8.25
N ARG A 344 -30.44 -8.09 9.40
CA ARG A 344 -30.98 -9.45 9.57
C ARG A 344 -32.49 -9.44 9.69
N ASP A 345 -33.02 -8.53 10.49
CA ASP A 345 -34.43 -8.49 10.86
C ASP A 345 -35.26 -7.67 9.88
N GLY A 346 -34.62 -7.11 8.84
CA GLY A 346 -35.22 -6.62 7.60
C GLY A 346 -36.50 -5.81 7.82
N SER A 347 -36.34 -4.50 7.95
CA SER A 347 -37.41 -3.47 7.95
C SER A 347 -38.85 -3.96 7.76
#